data_AF-C4XM14-F1
#
_entry.id   AF-C4XM14-F1
#
_cell.length_a   1.000
_cell.length_b   1.000
_cell.length_c   1.000
_cell.angle_alpha   90.00
_cell.angle_beta   90.00
_cell.angle_gamma   90.00
#
_symmetry.space_group_name_H-M   'P 1'
#
loop_
_entity.id
_entity.type
_entity.pdbx_description
1 polymer ?
#
loop_
_entity_poly.entity_id
_entity_poly.type
_entity_poly.pdbx_seq_one_letter_code
_entity_poly.pdbx_strand_id
1 'polypeptide(L)'
;MVDKEMWSEAVNLAKDQLRHGKIHFSDLETVAKSIYEKLDSLRSGPVIDITAEPMKQIEAPRHEKTRKCVKCALCGAEFKTLTKKHLATHGLTREEYMKKFDVSKKDMSVKVARKTTSGEDNPLKQMQMIMKDFGIARGEVKKFVMDKGFDGLKGLAAAAKEKGVGIIEMLGGAPAAPAKEEKKK
;
A
#
# COMPACT_ATOMS: atom_id res chain seq x y z
N MET A 1 -23.58 -26.16 34.64
CA MET A 1 -24.57 -27.24 34.73
C MET A 1 -25.48 -27.12 33.52
N VAL A 2 -25.59 -28.15 32.69
CA VAL A 2 -26.48 -28.12 31.51
C VAL A 2 -27.92 -28.16 32.02
N ASP A 3 -28.76 -27.24 31.53
CA ASP A 3 -30.13 -27.08 32.00
C ASP A 3 -30.97 -28.34 31.70
N LYS A 4 -31.70 -28.84 32.71
CA LYS A 4 -32.37 -30.15 32.66
C LYS A 4 -33.52 -30.16 31.65
N GLU A 5 -34.18 -29.01 31.47
CA GLU A 5 -35.24 -28.83 30.49
C GLU A 5 -34.67 -28.89 29.06
N MET A 6 -33.58 -28.16 28.81
CA MET A 6 -32.91 -28.11 27.50
C MET A 6 -32.37 -29.49 27.06
N TRP A 7 -31.90 -30.31 28.01
CA TRP A 7 -31.50 -31.69 27.73
C TRP A 7 -32.69 -32.58 27.35
N SER A 8 -33.84 -32.39 28.01
CA SER A 8 -35.04 -33.18 27.74
C SER A 8 -35.64 -32.89 26.36
N GLU A 9 -35.62 -31.62 25.93
CA GLU A 9 -36.06 -31.21 24.60
C GLU A 9 -35.17 -31.79 23.50
N ALA A 10 -33.85 -31.74 23.67
CA ALA A 10 -32.89 -32.32 22.73
C ALA A 10 -33.09 -33.84 22.56
N VAL A 11 -33.36 -34.56 23.66
CA VAL A 11 -33.64 -36.00 23.63
C VAL A 11 -34.96 -36.30 22.90
N ASN A 12 -35.98 -35.48 23.10
CA ASN A 12 -37.27 -35.66 22.42
C ASN A 12 -37.15 -35.38 20.92
N LEU A 13 -36.41 -34.34 20.53
CA LEU A 13 -36.14 -34.04 19.13
C LEU A 13 -35.39 -35.20 18.44
N ALA A 14 -34.36 -35.76 19.09
CA ALA A 14 -33.63 -36.91 18.55
C ALA A 14 -34.53 -38.15 18.40
N LYS A 15 -35.39 -38.43 19.38
CA LYS A 15 -36.37 -39.53 19.32
C LYS A 15 -37.39 -39.34 18.19
N ASP A 16 -37.82 -38.10 17.97
CA ASP A 16 -38.76 -37.74 16.92
C ASP A 16 -38.15 -37.94 15.52
N GLN A 17 -36.91 -37.49 15.33
CA GLN A 17 -36.16 -37.72 14.08
C GLN A 17 -35.89 -39.21 13.81
N LEU A 18 -35.64 -40.02 14.85
CA LEU A 18 -35.53 -41.47 14.73
C LEU A 18 -36.87 -42.14 14.37
N ARG A 19 -38.00 -41.66 14.92
CA ARG A 19 -39.35 -42.18 14.59
C ARG A 19 -39.76 -41.87 13.15
N HIS A 20 -39.31 -40.75 12.60
CA HIS A 20 -39.61 -40.35 11.22
C HIS A 20 -38.72 -41.03 10.16
N GLY A 21 -37.84 -41.97 10.55
CA GLY A 21 -37.38 -43.05 9.68
C GLY A 21 -36.58 -42.64 8.44
N LYS A 22 -35.87 -41.51 8.49
CA LYS A 22 -34.94 -41.06 7.43
C LYS A 22 -33.51 -40.90 7.94
N ILE A 23 -33.05 -41.85 8.75
CA ILE A 23 -31.66 -41.87 9.22
C ILE A 23 -31.05 -43.16 8.71
N HIS A 24 -30.12 -43.04 7.77
CA HIS A 24 -29.36 -44.18 7.29
C HIS A 24 -28.26 -44.52 8.31
N PHE A 25 -27.83 -45.79 8.38
CA PHE A 25 -26.84 -46.22 9.36
C PHE A 25 -25.52 -45.42 9.27
N SER A 26 -25.13 -44.97 8.08
CA SER A 26 -23.98 -44.09 7.86
C SER A 26 -24.08 -42.74 8.57
N ASP A 27 -25.30 -42.24 8.75
CA ASP A 27 -25.54 -40.93 9.37
C ASP A 27 -25.34 -41.05 10.89
N LEU A 28 -25.69 -42.20 11.48
CA LEU A 28 -25.41 -42.49 12.88
C LEU A 28 -23.91 -42.52 13.16
N GLU A 29 -23.12 -43.14 12.28
CA GLU A 29 -21.67 -43.17 12.41
C GLU A 29 -21.05 -41.77 12.27
N THR A 30 -21.56 -40.97 11.33
CA THR A 30 -21.11 -39.58 11.12
C THR A 30 -21.44 -38.70 12.32
N VAL A 31 -22.66 -38.83 12.86
CA VAL A 31 -23.09 -38.11 14.06
C VAL A 31 -22.25 -38.53 15.26
N ALA A 32 -22.04 -39.84 15.47
CA ALA A 32 -21.23 -40.35 16.58
C ALA A 32 -19.78 -39.85 16.52
N LYS A 33 -19.15 -39.85 15.33
CA LYS A 33 -17.81 -39.27 15.13
C LYS A 33 -17.79 -37.77 15.46
N SER A 34 -18.77 -37.01 14.96
CA SER A 34 -18.83 -35.56 15.22
C SER A 34 -19.02 -35.21 16.71
N ILE A 35 -19.75 -36.04 17.45
CA ILE A 35 -19.92 -35.88 18.90
C ILE A 35 -18.62 -36.20 19.61
N TYR A 36 -17.94 -37.29 19.22
CA TYR A 36 -16.66 -37.68 19.80
C TYR A 36 -15.58 -36.61 19.61
N GLU A 37 -15.43 -36.08 18.39
CA GLU A 37 -14.45 -35.00 18.10
C GLU A 37 -14.72 -33.73 18.91
N LYS A 38 -16.00 -33.37 19.08
CA LYS A 38 -16.39 -32.22 19.91
C LYS A 38 -16.09 -32.46 21.39
N LEU A 39 -16.34 -33.67 21.89
CA LEU A 39 -16.03 -34.03 23.27
C LEU A 39 -14.52 -34.10 23.52
N ASP A 40 -13.75 -34.62 22.56
CA ASP A 40 -12.28 -34.65 22.63
C ASP A 40 -11.70 -33.23 22.60
N SER A 41 -12.20 -32.37 21.72
CA SER A 41 -11.83 -30.96 21.65
C SER A 41 -12.12 -30.21 22.95
N LEU A 42 -13.27 -30.49 23.58
CA LEU A 42 -13.62 -29.92 24.89
C LEU A 42 -12.72 -30.45 26.02
N ARG A 43 -12.33 -31.73 25.95
CA ARG A 43 -11.44 -32.36 26.94
C ARG A 43 -10.00 -31.86 26.82
N SER A 44 -9.51 -31.69 25.60
CA SER A 44 -8.12 -31.35 25.29
C SER A 44 -7.81 -29.85 25.39
N GLY A 45 -8.83 -28.99 25.61
CA GLY A 45 -8.68 -27.53 25.57
C GLY A 45 -8.44 -27.03 24.13
N PRO A 46 -8.40 -25.71 23.88
CA PRO A 46 -8.18 -25.19 22.53
C PRO A 46 -6.83 -25.70 22.03
N VAL A 47 -6.87 -26.62 21.06
CA VAL A 47 -5.70 -27.04 20.31
C VAL A 47 -5.24 -25.82 19.54
N ILE A 48 -4.19 -25.17 20.05
CA ILE A 48 -3.42 -24.21 19.29
C ILE A 48 -2.80 -25.06 18.18
N ASP A 49 -3.40 -25.03 17.00
CA ASP A 49 -2.84 -25.60 15.79
C ASP A 49 -1.59 -24.79 15.46
N ILE A 50 -0.47 -25.13 16.11
CA ILE A 50 0.85 -24.77 15.63
C ILE A 50 1.11 -25.79 14.53
N THR A 51 0.45 -25.60 13.39
CA THR A 51 0.97 -26.11 12.13
C THR A 51 2.36 -25.49 12.01
N ALA A 52 3.37 -26.28 12.32
CA ALA A 52 4.75 -25.94 12.04
C ALA A 52 4.85 -25.77 10.53
N GLU A 53 4.70 -24.54 10.05
CA GLU A 53 5.25 -24.14 8.77
C GLU A 53 6.68 -24.68 8.74
N PRO A 54 7.12 -25.34 7.64
CA PRO A 54 8.44 -25.94 7.58
C PRO A 54 9.44 -24.90 8.04
N MET A 55 10.17 -25.21 9.13
CA MET A 55 11.14 -24.32 9.76
C MET A 55 11.87 -23.59 8.65
N LYS A 56 11.51 -22.33 8.46
CA LYS A 56 12.17 -21.48 7.50
C LYS A 56 13.55 -21.33 8.11
N GLN A 57 14.48 -22.10 7.57
CA GLN A 57 15.88 -22.07 7.91
C GLN A 57 16.20 -20.60 8.12
N ILE A 58 16.62 -20.25 9.34
CA ILE A 58 17.08 -18.91 9.66
C ILE A 58 18.40 -18.80 8.90
N GLU A 59 18.29 -18.56 7.60
CA GLU A 59 19.40 -18.27 6.73
C GLU A 59 20.06 -17.04 7.35
N ALA A 60 21.38 -17.14 7.49
CA ALA A 60 22.23 -16.16 8.12
C ALA A 60 21.79 -14.71 7.84
N PRO A 61 22.00 -13.76 8.77
CA PRO A 61 21.63 -12.36 8.63
C PRO A 61 22.12 -11.78 7.30
N ARG A 62 21.28 -11.88 6.27
CA ARG A 62 21.62 -11.53 4.89
C ARG A 62 20.80 -10.32 4.53
N HIS A 63 21.48 -9.35 3.93
CA HIS A 63 20.79 -8.21 3.36
C HIS A 63 19.82 -8.70 2.27
N GLU A 64 18.53 -8.46 2.49
CA GLU A 64 17.48 -8.87 1.56
C GLU A 64 16.87 -7.63 0.91
N LYS A 65 16.76 -7.65 -0.42
CA LYS A 65 16.08 -6.61 -1.19
C LYS A 65 14.83 -7.20 -1.81
N THR A 66 13.67 -6.70 -1.38
CA THR A 66 12.38 -7.02 -1.99
C THR A 66 11.97 -5.93 -2.98
N ARG A 67 10.86 -6.16 -3.70
CA ARG A 67 10.30 -5.18 -4.64
C ARG A 67 9.83 -3.88 -3.96
N LYS A 68 9.56 -3.92 -2.66
CA LYS A 68 8.96 -2.80 -1.90
C LYS A 68 9.92 -2.18 -0.88
N CYS A 69 10.79 -3.00 -0.29
CA CYS A 69 11.68 -2.59 0.79
C CYS A 69 13.03 -3.34 0.73
N VAL A 70 14.00 -2.83 1.48
CA VAL A 70 15.31 -3.40 1.73
C VAL A 70 15.41 -3.67 3.23
N LYS A 71 15.74 -4.90 3.61
CA LYS A 71 15.96 -5.30 4.99
C LYS A 71 17.41 -5.09 5.40
N CYS A 72 17.61 -4.51 6.58
CA CYS A 72 18.93 -4.43 7.19
C CYS A 72 19.36 -5.82 7.68
N ALA A 73 20.57 -6.24 7.35
CA ALA A 73 21.11 -7.53 7.78
C ALA A 73 21.36 -7.60 9.29
N LEU A 74 21.55 -6.46 9.96
CA LEU A 74 21.91 -6.41 11.39
C LEU A 74 20.70 -6.40 12.33
N CYS A 75 19.61 -5.73 11.91
CA CYS A 75 18.43 -5.55 12.76
C CYS A 75 17.13 -6.03 12.12
N GLY A 76 17.16 -6.50 10.86
CA GLY A 76 15.97 -6.96 10.14
C GLY A 76 14.99 -5.85 9.73
N ALA A 77 15.21 -4.60 10.13
CA ALA A 77 14.30 -3.50 9.85
C ALA A 77 14.20 -3.20 8.34
N GLU A 78 12.98 -2.89 7.90
CA GLU A 78 12.63 -2.67 6.50
C GLU A 78 12.65 -1.19 6.12
N PHE A 79 13.38 -0.85 5.05
CA PHE A 79 13.51 0.53 4.57
C PHE A 79 13.33 0.63 3.06
N LYS A 80 12.81 1.74 2.55
CA LYS A 80 12.86 2.03 1.10
C LYS A 80 14.28 2.33 0.62
N THR A 81 15.11 2.87 1.51
CA THR A 81 16.52 3.15 1.26
C THR A 81 17.27 3.04 2.58
N LEU A 82 18.30 2.21 2.61
CA LEU A 82 19.21 2.07 3.74
C LEU A 82 20.14 3.29 3.76
N THR A 83 19.84 4.23 4.66
CA THR A 83 20.55 5.51 4.75
C THR A 83 21.73 5.46 5.73
N LYS A 84 22.65 6.42 5.61
CA LYS A 84 23.78 6.58 6.54
C LYS A 84 23.33 6.73 7.99
N LYS A 85 22.16 7.33 8.24
CA LYS A 85 21.60 7.52 9.59
C LYS A 85 21.31 6.18 10.28
N HIS A 86 20.73 5.24 9.54
CA HIS A 86 20.45 3.91 10.08
C HIS A 86 21.74 3.11 10.29
N LEU A 87 22.68 3.17 9.34
CA LEU A 87 23.96 2.47 9.50
C LEU A 87 24.78 2.99 10.69
N ALA A 88 24.67 4.29 11.00
CA ALA A 88 25.32 4.90 12.15
C ALA A 88 24.82 4.34 13.50
N THR A 89 23.56 3.88 13.61
CA THR A 89 23.09 3.20 14.83
C THR A 89 23.79 1.86 15.06
N HIS A 90 24.39 1.30 14.01
CA HIS A 90 25.19 0.09 14.06
C HIS A 90 26.70 0.38 14.02
N GLY A 91 27.11 1.64 14.08
CA GLY A 91 28.52 2.04 14.02
C GLY A 91 29.20 1.73 12.68
N LEU A 92 28.42 1.56 11.60
CA LEU A 92 28.95 1.26 10.27
C LEU A 92 28.78 2.44 9.32
N THR A 93 29.77 2.64 8.47
CA THR A 93 29.63 3.45 7.27
C THR A 93 28.98 2.65 6.15
N ARG A 94 28.49 3.36 5.13
CA ARG A 94 27.85 2.73 3.96
C ARG A 94 28.81 1.82 3.20
N GLU A 95 30.10 2.14 3.19
CA GLU A 95 31.12 1.37 2.46
C GLU A 95 31.49 0.10 3.23
N GLU A 96 31.62 0.19 4.55
CA GLU A 96 31.87 -0.97 5.41
C GLU A 96 30.71 -1.94 5.38
N TYR A 97 29.46 -1.45 5.42
CA TYR A 97 28.28 -2.31 5.29
C TYR A 97 28.26 -3.03 3.94
N MET A 98 28.58 -2.33 2.85
CA MET A 98 28.65 -2.92 1.51
C MET A 98 29.71 -4.02 1.40
N LYS A 99 30.89 -3.80 2.00
CA LYS A 99 31.97 -4.80 2.04
C LYS A 99 31.62 -6.00 2.92
N LYS A 100 30.98 -5.78 4.08
CA LYS A 100 30.63 -6.85 5.02
C LYS A 100 29.55 -7.79 4.48
N PHE A 101 28.61 -7.28 3.71
CA PHE A 101 27.46 -8.05 3.22
C PHE A 101 27.50 -8.32 1.71
N ASP A 102 28.56 -7.92 1.02
CA ASP A 102 28.75 -8.02 -0.44
C ASP A 102 27.56 -7.44 -1.24
N VAL A 103 27.13 -6.22 -0.86
CA VAL A 103 25.95 -5.55 -1.46
C VAL A 103 26.33 -4.34 -2.30
N SER A 104 25.68 -4.18 -3.44
CA SER A 104 25.93 -3.06 -4.34
C SER A 104 25.19 -1.78 -3.92
N LYS A 105 25.60 -0.61 -4.42
CA LYS A 105 24.90 0.67 -4.15
C LYS A 105 23.42 0.62 -4.56
N LYS A 106 23.09 -0.14 -5.61
CA LYS A 106 21.73 -0.30 -6.12
C LYS A 106 20.87 -1.16 -5.20
N ASP A 107 21.48 -2.00 -4.36
CA ASP A 107 20.74 -2.91 -3.49
C ASP A 107 20.33 -2.29 -2.17
N MET A 108 21.07 -1.25 -1.77
CA MET A 108 20.75 -0.40 -0.62
C MET A 108 19.48 0.45 -0.79
N SER A 109 18.83 0.43 -1.97
CA SER A 109 17.60 1.21 -2.22
C SER A 109 16.67 0.53 -3.21
N VAL A 110 15.37 0.61 -2.96
CA VAL A 110 14.34 0.27 -3.94
C VAL A 110 14.06 1.47 -4.83
N LYS A 111 13.87 1.26 -6.14
CA LYS A 111 13.38 2.30 -7.05
C LYS A 111 11.97 2.68 -6.63
N VAL A 112 11.82 3.85 -6.03
CA VAL A 112 10.51 4.44 -5.75
C VAL A 112 10.09 5.22 -6.98
N ALA A 113 9.07 4.74 -7.69
CA ALA A 113 8.40 5.53 -8.72
C ALA A 113 7.71 6.71 -8.03
N ARG A 114 8.31 7.90 -8.09
CA ARG A 114 7.61 9.13 -7.70
C ARG A 114 6.61 9.44 -8.80
N LYS A 115 5.33 9.57 -8.44
CA LYS A 115 4.32 10.16 -9.33
C LYS A 115 4.67 11.64 -9.47
N THR A 116 5.47 11.99 -10.46
CA THR A 116 5.63 13.38 -10.88
C THR A 116 4.38 13.77 -11.64
N THR A 117 3.83 14.96 -11.40
CA THR A 117 2.80 15.50 -12.30
C THR A 117 3.47 15.71 -13.67
N SER A 118 3.12 14.85 -14.63
CA SER A 118 3.59 14.93 -16.01
C SER A 118 2.54 15.68 -16.84
N GLY A 119 2.98 16.52 -17.79
CA GLY A 119 2.09 17.33 -18.63
C GLY A 119 1.99 18.80 -18.19
N GLU A 120 0.87 19.45 -18.50
CA GLU A 120 0.59 20.88 -18.24
C GLU A 120 0.42 21.21 -16.76
N ASP A 121 0.16 20.19 -15.94
CA ASP A 121 0.11 20.24 -14.47
C ASP A 121 1.51 20.23 -13.80
N ASN A 122 2.59 20.14 -14.58
CA ASN A 122 3.95 20.21 -14.04
C ASN A 122 4.31 21.67 -13.70
N PRO A 123 4.62 22.00 -12.43
CA PRO A 123 4.93 23.38 -12.04
C PRO A 123 6.11 23.98 -12.82
N LEU A 124 7.08 23.18 -13.25
CA LEU A 124 8.19 23.66 -14.08
C LEU A 124 7.72 24.08 -15.47
N LYS A 125 6.77 23.34 -16.05
CA LYS A 125 6.20 23.65 -17.36
C LYS A 125 5.32 24.90 -17.28
N GLN A 126 4.55 25.04 -16.20
CA GLN A 126 3.75 26.23 -15.90
C GLN A 126 4.61 27.48 -15.76
N MET A 127 5.71 27.41 -15.01
CA MET A 127 6.66 28.53 -14.95
C MET A 127 7.24 28.86 -16.33
N GLN A 128 7.57 27.84 -17.13
CA GLN A 128 8.14 28.03 -18.47
C GLN A 128 7.16 28.70 -19.44
N MET A 129 5.87 28.38 -19.35
CA MET A 129 4.81 29.05 -20.11
C MET A 129 4.74 30.54 -19.73
N ILE A 130 4.66 30.85 -18.43
CA ILE A 130 4.59 32.23 -17.94
C ILE A 130 5.84 33.04 -18.34
N MET A 131 7.04 32.45 -18.27
CA MET A 131 8.28 33.10 -18.72
C MET A 131 8.23 33.46 -20.22
N LYS A 132 7.68 32.57 -21.05
CA LYS A 132 7.65 32.73 -22.51
C LYS A 132 6.62 33.78 -22.95
N ASP A 133 5.43 33.77 -22.35
CA ASP A 133 4.32 34.63 -22.79
C ASP A 133 4.39 36.04 -22.18
N PHE A 134 4.93 36.19 -20.96
CA PHE A 134 5.06 37.50 -20.30
C PHE A 134 6.49 38.06 -20.32
N GLY A 135 7.47 37.31 -20.82
CA GLY A 135 8.87 37.77 -20.91
C GLY A 135 9.56 37.98 -19.56
N ILE A 136 9.07 37.32 -18.50
CA ILE A 136 9.53 37.54 -17.12
C ILE A 136 10.67 36.57 -16.76
N ALA A 137 11.66 37.03 -15.99
CA ALA A 137 12.74 36.18 -15.51
C ALA A 137 12.23 35.11 -14.51
N ARG A 138 12.87 33.94 -14.48
CA ARG A 138 12.49 32.79 -13.63
C ARG A 138 12.26 33.16 -12.15
N GLY A 139 13.07 34.08 -11.61
CA GLY A 139 12.99 34.52 -10.22
C GLY A 139 11.77 35.39 -9.90
N GLU A 140 11.18 36.01 -10.91
CA GLU A 140 10.09 36.98 -10.76
C GLU A 140 8.72 36.37 -11.03
N VAL A 141 8.66 35.23 -11.73
CA VAL A 141 7.41 34.49 -12.00
C VAL A 141 6.57 34.27 -10.74
N LYS A 142 7.20 33.90 -9.62
CA LYS A 142 6.46 33.66 -8.37
C LYS A 142 5.85 34.95 -7.82
N LYS A 143 6.59 36.06 -7.89
CA LYS A 143 6.11 37.38 -7.46
C LYS A 143 4.99 37.88 -8.35
N PHE A 144 5.13 37.71 -9.67
CA PHE A 144 4.11 38.07 -10.66
C PHE A 144 2.79 37.33 -10.46
N VAL A 145 2.85 36.02 -10.19
CA VAL A 145 1.63 35.22 -9.91
C VAL A 145 0.96 35.64 -8.60
N MET A 146 1.73 36.05 -7.59
CA MET A 146 1.20 36.57 -6.33
C MET A 146 0.62 37.98 -6.48
N ASP A 147 1.23 38.85 -7.28
CA ASP A 147 0.72 40.18 -7.63
C ASP A 147 -0.63 40.09 -8.35
N LYS A 148 -0.83 39.05 -9.16
CA LYS A 148 -2.10 38.72 -9.81
C LYS A 148 -3.15 38.10 -8.88
N GLY A 149 -2.87 38.01 -7.57
CA GLY A 149 -3.82 37.57 -6.55
C GLY A 149 -3.93 36.06 -6.34
N PHE A 150 -2.99 35.27 -6.87
CA PHE A 150 -2.97 33.81 -6.65
C PHE A 150 -1.99 33.41 -5.54
N ASP A 151 -2.31 32.35 -4.79
CA ASP A 151 -1.44 31.76 -3.76
C ASP A 151 -0.30 30.93 -4.39
N GLY A 152 0.49 31.58 -5.25
CA GLY A 152 1.56 31.00 -6.03
C GLY A 152 1.09 30.07 -7.17
N LEU A 153 2.06 29.35 -7.74
CA LEU A 153 1.86 28.55 -8.94
C LEU A 153 0.82 27.42 -8.78
N LYS A 154 0.74 26.84 -7.58
CA LYS A 154 -0.23 25.78 -7.28
C LYS A 154 -1.66 26.31 -7.24
N GLY A 155 -1.86 27.48 -6.61
CA GLY A 155 -3.17 28.14 -6.57
C GLY A 155 -3.63 28.55 -7.96
N LEU A 156 -2.72 29.08 -8.78
CA LEU A 156 -3.00 29.41 -10.18
C LEU A 156 -3.39 28.17 -11.01
N ALA A 157 -2.65 27.07 -10.88
CA ALA A 157 -2.95 25.82 -11.57
C ALA A 157 -4.31 25.22 -11.15
N ALA A 158 -4.64 25.27 -9.85
CA ALA A 158 -5.92 24.81 -9.35
C ALA A 158 -7.07 25.67 -9.90
N ALA A 159 -6.94 27.00 -9.83
CA ALA A 159 -7.96 27.92 -10.33
C ALA A 159 -8.16 27.81 -11.85
N ALA A 160 -7.08 27.58 -12.61
CA ALA A 160 -7.14 27.33 -14.06
C ALA A 160 -7.92 26.04 -14.38
N LYS A 161 -7.68 24.98 -13.60
CA LYS A 161 -8.37 23.68 -13.76
C LYS A 161 -9.84 23.75 -13.36
N GLU A 162 -10.18 24.47 -12.30
CA GLU A 162 -11.58 24.69 -11.88
C GLU A 162 -12.38 25.48 -12.90
N LYS A 163 -11.74 26.44 -13.59
CA LYS A 163 -12.38 27.27 -14.62
C LYS A 163 -12.25 26.69 -16.03
N GLY A 164 -11.53 25.58 -16.22
CA GLY A 164 -11.33 24.93 -17.52
C GLY A 164 -10.55 25.77 -18.54
N VAL A 165 -9.75 26.74 -18.09
CA VAL A 165 -8.97 27.67 -18.93
C VAL A 165 -7.48 27.50 -18.72
N GLY A 166 -6.67 27.94 -19.69
CA GLY A 166 -5.22 27.88 -19.59
C GLY A 166 -4.67 28.78 -18.49
N ILE A 167 -3.50 28.42 -17.94
CA ILE A 167 -2.80 29.19 -16.89
C ILE A 167 -2.41 30.59 -17.37
N ILE A 168 -2.13 30.75 -18.66
CA ILE A 168 -1.80 32.04 -19.29
C ILE A 168 -3.04 32.94 -19.39
N GLU A 169 -4.18 32.36 -19.77
CA GLU A 169 -5.47 33.07 -19.89
C GLU A 169 -5.92 33.57 -18.51
N MET A 170 -5.70 32.78 -17.46
CA MET A 170 -5.97 33.17 -16.07
C MET A 170 -5.12 34.34 -15.58
N LEU A 171 -3.94 34.56 -16.16
CA LEU A 171 -3.07 35.70 -15.83
C LEU A 171 -3.35 36.95 -16.70
N GLY A 172 -4.27 36.84 -17.66
CA GLY A 172 -4.63 37.90 -18.60
C GLY A 172 -3.68 38.02 -19.79
N GLY A 173 -2.94 36.96 -20.13
CA GLY A 173 -2.15 36.90 -21.36
C GLY A 173 -3.09 36.64 -22.54
N ALA A 174 -2.96 37.42 -23.62
CA ALA A 174 -3.71 37.18 -24.84
C ALA A 174 -3.53 35.73 -25.32
N PRO A 175 -4.57 35.07 -25.84
CA PRO A 175 -4.45 33.67 -26.25
C PRO A 175 -3.39 33.54 -27.35
N ALA A 176 -2.37 32.73 -27.10
CA ALA A 176 -1.64 32.11 -28.20
C ALA A 176 -2.67 31.27 -28.96
N ALA A 177 -2.92 31.69 -30.21
CA ALA A 177 -3.94 31.16 -31.10
C ALA A 177 -4.15 29.63 -31.00
N PRO A 178 -5.40 29.14 -31.11
CA PRO A 178 -5.66 27.71 -31.10
C PRO A 178 -4.90 27.04 -32.25
N ALA A 179 -4.02 26.10 -31.89
CA ALA A 179 -3.35 25.27 -32.86
C ALA A 179 -4.38 24.32 -33.49
N LYS A 180 -4.81 24.71 -34.70
CA LYS A 180 -5.33 23.88 -35.79
C LYS A 180 -6.67 23.19 -35.56
N GLU A 181 -7.71 23.94 -35.91
CA GLU A 181 -8.83 23.41 -36.67
C GLU A 181 -8.39 23.36 -38.15
N GLU A 182 -8.07 22.17 -38.68
CA GLU A 182 -8.06 21.93 -40.13
C GLU A 182 -9.12 20.88 -40.48
N LYS A 183 -10.06 21.35 -41.29
CA LYS A 183 -11.30 20.75 -41.74
C LYS A 183 -11.10 19.54 -42.67
N LYS A 184 -11.99 18.56 -42.49
CA LYS A 184 -12.85 17.94 -43.51
C LYS A 184 -12.18 17.29 -44.74
N LYS A 185 -12.34 15.97 -44.85
CA LYS A 185 -13.00 15.38 -46.01
C LYS A 185 -13.89 14.23 -45.58
#